data_AF-A0A850CA19-F1
#
_entry.id   AF-A0A850CA19-F1
#
_cell.length_a   1.000
_cell.length_b   1.000
_cell.length_c   1.000
_cell.angle_alpha   90.00
_cell.angle_beta   90.00
_cell.angle_gamma   90.00
#
_symmetry.space_group_name_H-M   'P 1'
#
loop_
_entity.id
_entity.type
_entity.pdbx_description
1 polymer ?
#
loop_
_entity_poly.entity_id
_entity_poly.type
_entity_poly.pdbx_seq_one_letter_code
_entity_poly.pdbx_strand_id
1 'polypeptide(L)'
;MATAANPNPGRITSAMWRLWTEFDAHRPKTQLGGIFAPKTGYHDTRAHNPAGDYSRQFAADLKGPADKAAAVDLTFGEAQGGNFTDIITYTKRLDAAAKARDPRLYAGKTPVLREFIGTLNGQVPYAYDLQRRRGDHARDDSHLWHIHLSVTRQFVTDWDVLAGVLSVLIGDTGMALGLADLKYLAHTDDVFDAPGVGAFGETLTPAQLAKNPRWSLASFLRQPAEDLRRFRGETQAALAALSGQIAGLTILVEKLAVSGPSPLTPDQLAVLTDTVTAAARAPGDEMLRRFAAAGDALDGDTPTT
;
A
#
# COMPACT_ATOMS: atom_id res chain seq x y z
N MET A 1 -8.79 19.61 -6.52
CA MET A 1 -7.76 20.67 -6.62
C MET A 1 -6.93 20.40 -7.88
N ALA A 2 -6.58 21.41 -8.67
CA ALA A 2 -5.69 21.20 -9.80
C ALA A 2 -4.31 20.77 -9.27
N THR A 3 -3.80 19.61 -9.70
CA THR A 3 -2.45 19.15 -9.36
C THR A 3 -1.44 20.17 -9.88
N ALA A 4 -0.48 20.56 -9.02
CA ALA A 4 0.58 21.48 -9.41
C ALA A 4 1.29 20.97 -10.68
N ALA A 5 1.71 21.87 -11.56
CA ALA A 5 2.44 21.47 -12.76
C ALA A 5 3.80 20.87 -12.40
N ASN A 6 4.24 19.86 -13.16
CA ASN A 6 5.58 19.28 -13.01
C ASN A 6 6.64 20.38 -13.25
N PRO A 7 7.50 20.69 -12.26
CA PRO A 7 8.44 21.80 -12.35
C PRO A 7 9.59 21.55 -13.32
N ASN A 8 9.83 20.28 -13.70
CA ASN A 8 10.90 19.93 -14.62
C ASN A 8 10.54 18.70 -15.46
N PRO A 9 9.62 18.81 -16.43
CA PRO A 9 9.21 17.69 -17.28
C PRO A 9 10.37 17.13 -18.13
N GLY A 10 11.44 17.91 -18.33
CA GLY A 10 12.67 17.47 -18.96
C GLY A 10 13.43 16.41 -18.15
N ARG A 11 13.27 16.38 -16.82
CA ARG A 11 14.00 15.46 -15.92
C ARG A 11 13.11 14.62 -15.00
N ILE A 12 11.84 14.99 -14.85
CA ILE A 12 10.86 14.34 -13.98
C ILE A 12 9.72 13.87 -14.87
N THR A 13 9.34 12.59 -14.79
CA THR A 13 8.19 12.07 -15.51
C THR A 13 6.88 12.52 -14.86
N SER A 14 5.78 12.49 -15.62
CA SER A 14 4.45 12.76 -15.06
C SER A 14 4.08 11.77 -13.95
N ALA A 15 4.47 10.50 -14.04
CA ALA A 15 4.16 9.49 -13.03
C ALA A 15 4.93 9.70 -11.72
N MET A 16 6.22 10.03 -11.78
CA MET A 16 7.00 10.41 -10.58
C MET A 16 6.47 11.68 -9.93
N TRP A 17 6.10 12.67 -10.75
CA TRP A 17 5.48 13.89 -10.23
C TRP A 17 4.13 13.60 -9.56
N ARG A 18 3.32 12.74 -10.18
CA ARG A 18 2.03 12.33 -9.63
C ARG A 18 2.18 11.59 -8.31
N LEU A 19 3.17 10.69 -8.17
CA LEU A 19 3.49 10.00 -6.93
C LEU A 19 3.74 10.99 -5.79
N TRP A 20 4.55 12.02 -6.03
CA TRP A 20 4.75 13.10 -5.08
C TRP A 20 3.44 13.83 -4.75
N THR A 21 2.73 14.34 -5.75
CA THR A 21 1.54 15.18 -5.51
C THR A 21 0.39 14.44 -4.83
N GLU A 22 0.22 13.14 -5.09
CA GLU A 22 -0.81 12.36 -4.41
C GLU A 22 -0.40 12.00 -2.98
N PHE A 23 0.89 11.77 -2.72
CA PHE A 23 1.38 11.62 -1.35
C PHE A 23 1.21 12.92 -0.55
N ASP A 24 1.57 14.07 -1.12
CA ASP A 24 1.38 15.40 -0.52
C ASP A 24 -0.11 15.67 -0.23
N ALA A 25 -1.01 15.34 -1.17
CA ALA A 25 -2.45 15.47 -0.94
C ALA A 25 -2.95 14.62 0.25
N HIS A 26 -2.36 13.44 0.48
CA HIS A 26 -2.65 12.59 1.62
C HIS A 26 -2.01 13.10 2.93
N ARG A 27 -0.78 13.63 2.85
CA ARG A 27 -0.01 14.16 3.99
C ARG A 27 0.53 15.57 3.67
N PRO A 28 -0.29 16.63 3.75
CA PRO A 28 0.09 17.98 3.29
C PRO A 28 1.21 18.68 4.08
N LYS A 29 1.70 18.06 5.17
CA LYS A 29 2.84 18.56 5.94
C LYS A 29 4.18 18.01 5.43
N THR A 30 4.15 17.00 4.57
CA THR A 30 5.34 16.50 3.91
C THR A 30 5.83 17.54 2.90
N GLN A 31 7.14 17.68 2.78
CA GLN A 31 7.79 18.54 1.81
C GLN A 31 8.49 17.70 0.75
N LEU A 32 8.58 18.24 -0.47
CA LEU A 32 9.37 17.61 -1.51
C LEU A 32 10.85 17.85 -1.24
N GLY A 33 11.58 16.82 -0.81
CA GLY A 33 13.04 16.88 -0.65
C GLY A 33 13.78 16.90 -1.98
N GLY A 34 13.16 16.38 -3.03
CA GLY A 34 13.63 16.44 -4.41
C GLY A 34 13.28 15.19 -5.22
N ILE A 35 13.17 15.35 -6.54
CA ILE A 35 13.09 14.22 -7.49
C ILE A 35 14.37 14.21 -8.33
N PHE A 36 14.61 15.29 -9.08
CA PHE A 36 15.83 15.47 -9.84
C PHE A 36 16.84 16.33 -9.09
N ALA A 37 18.08 15.85 -9.01
CA ALA A 37 19.26 16.63 -8.66
C ALA A 37 20.47 16.09 -9.43
N PRO A 38 21.41 16.93 -9.92
CA PRO A 38 22.59 16.48 -10.64
C PRO A 38 23.64 15.90 -9.69
N LYS A 39 23.29 14.82 -8.98
CA LYS A 39 24.12 14.06 -8.04
C LYS A 39 24.09 12.58 -8.41
N THR A 40 25.21 11.89 -8.31
CA THR A 40 25.31 10.46 -8.67
C THR A 40 24.20 9.63 -8.03
N GLY A 41 23.68 8.64 -8.77
CA GLY A 41 22.60 7.76 -8.32
C GLY A 41 21.24 8.08 -8.93
N TYR A 42 20.17 7.69 -8.22
CA TYR A 42 18.80 7.73 -8.74
C TYR A 42 18.20 9.13 -8.88
N HIS A 43 18.70 10.14 -8.16
CA HIS A 43 18.24 11.52 -8.36
C HIS A 43 18.69 12.13 -9.69
N ASP A 44 19.76 11.61 -10.28
CA ASP A 44 20.19 12.03 -11.61
C ASP A 44 19.69 11.05 -12.66
N THR A 45 19.89 11.45 -13.91
CA THR A 45 19.56 10.70 -15.09
C THR A 45 20.53 9.54 -15.29
N ARG A 46 20.04 8.44 -15.87
CA ARG A 46 20.90 7.31 -16.22
C ARG A 46 22.02 7.73 -17.18
N ALA A 47 21.69 8.63 -18.12
CA ALA A 47 22.62 9.12 -19.13
C ALA A 47 23.80 9.89 -18.55
N HIS A 48 23.61 10.59 -17.43
CA HIS A 48 24.67 11.36 -16.78
C HIS A 48 25.50 10.53 -15.79
N ASN A 49 24.93 9.47 -15.23
CA ASN A 49 25.63 8.59 -14.30
C ASN A 49 26.70 7.73 -15.00
N PRO A 50 27.86 7.46 -14.36
CA PRO A 50 28.88 6.55 -14.91
C PRO A 50 28.36 5.10 -14.97
N ALA A 51 28.91 4.27 -15.87
CA ALA A 51 28.42 2.90 -16.08
C ALA A 51 28.45 1.99 -14.84
N GLY A 52 29.40 2.22 -13.93
CA GLY A 52 29.53 1.48 -12.67
C GLY A 52 28.69 2.02 -11.50
N ASP A 53 27.92 3.09 -11.73
CA ASP A 53 27.04 3.66 -10.70
C ASP A 53 26.03 2.63 -10.19
N TYR A 54 25.72 2.69 -8.90
CA TYR A 54 24.81 1.72 -8.28
C TYR A 54 23.38 1.77 -8.87
N SER A 55 22.96 2.92 -9.41
CA SER A 55 21.70 3.10 -10.14
C SER A 55 21.72 2.57 -11.58
N ARG A 56 22.78 1.86 -11.96
CA ARG A 56 22.97 1.24 -13.28
C ARG A 56 23.42 -0.23 -13.20
N GLN A 57 23.39 -0.84 -12.01
CA GLN A 57 23.90 -2.21 -11.80
C GLN A 57 22.98 -3.30 -12.35
N PHE A 58 21.66 -3.08 -12.37
CA PHE A 58 20.70 -4.11 -12.76
C PHE A 58 20.11 -3.85 -14.14
N ALA A 59 19.76 -4.93 -14.85
CA ALA A 59 19.17 -4.83 -16.19
C ALA A 59 17.88 -3.98 -16.23
N ALA A 60 17.09 -3.99 -15.15
CA ALA A 60 15.90 -3.16 -15.01
C ALA A 60 16.21 -1.67 -14.88
N ASP A 61 17.37 -1.31 -14.32
CA ASP A 61 17.82 0.08 -14.22
C ASP A 61 18.37 0.58 -15.57
N LEU A 62 18.77 -0.31 -16.45
CA LEU A 62 19.20 0.03 -17.81
C LEU A 62 18.04 0.24 -18.78
N LYS A 63 16.78 0.09 -18.32
CA LYS A 63 15.55 0.30 -19.08
C LYS A 63 14.85 1.60 -18.69
N GLY A 64 13.80 1.96 -19.44
CA GLY A 64 13.11 3.23 -19.28
C GLY A 64 13.94 4.41 -19.83
N PRO A 65 13.41 5.64 -19.69
CA PRO A 65 14.03 6.84 -20.24
C PRO A 65 15.36 7.14 -19.57
N ALA A 66 16.40 7.37 -20.38
CA ALA A 66 17.76 7.58 -19.88
C ALA A 66 17.95 8.98 -19.26
N ASP A 67 17.08 9.93 -19.61
CA ASP A 67 17.16 11.36 -19.32
C ASP A 67 16.31 11.80 -18.12
N LYS A 68 15.72 10.85 -17.39
CA LYS A 68 14.85 11.10 -16.23
C LYS A 68 15.49 10.65 -14.92
N ALA A 69 15.20 11.40 -13.87
CA ALA A 69 15.42 10.99 -12.49
C ALA A 69 14.49 9.84 -12.11
N ALA A 70 14.92 9.09 -11.10
CA ALA A 70 14.28 7.87 -10.64
C ALA A 70 14.32 7.77 -9.10
N ALA A 71 14.42 8.90 -8.41
CA ALA A 71 14.28 8.99 -6.96
C ALA A 71 13.24 10.03 -6.58
N VAL A 72 12.66 9.90 -5.39
CA VAL A 72 11.88 10.94 -4.73
C VAL A 72 12.17 10.94 -3.23
N ASP A 73 12.42 12.12 -2.68
CA ASP A 73 12.60 12.33 -1.24
C ASP A 73 11.33 12.94 -0.64
N LEU A 74 10.74 12.23 0.33
CA LEU A 74 9.58 12.68 1.11
C LEU A 74 10.09 13.22 2.45
N THR A 75 10.16 14.54 2.61
CA THR A 75 10.73 15.18 3.80
C THR A 75 9.66 15.46 4.86
N PHE A 76 9.92 15.05 6.09
CA PHE A 76 9.04 15.21 7.25
C PHE A 76 9.60 16.31 8.14
N GLY A 77 9.12 17.55 7.97
CA GLY A 77 9.67 18.71 8.67
C GLY A 77 9.65 18.57 10.20
N GLU A 78 8.61 17.92 10.73
CA GLU A 78 8.48 17.62 12.16
C GLU A 78 9.58 16.69 12.71
N ALA A 79 10.18 15.85 11.88
CA ALA A 79 11.26 14.96 12.29
C ALA A 79 12.55 15.75 12.60
N GLN A 80 12.78 16.88 11.93
CA GLN A 80 13.87 17.79 12.28
C GLN A 80 13.69 18.42 13.68
N GLY A 81 12.43 18.54 14.12
CA GLY A 81 12.06 18.96 15.48
C GLY A 81 12.00 17.82 16.50
N GLY A 82 12.42 16.60 16.14
CA GLY A 82 12.42 15.43 17.02
C GLY A 82 11.11 14.63 17.05
N ASN A 83 10.10 15.00 16.28
CA ASN A 83 8.88 14.20 16.15
C ASN A 83 8.96 13.25 14.95
N PHE A 84 9.37 12.01 15.22
CA PHE A 84 9.59 10.99 14.19
C PHE A 84 8.35 10.14 13.87
N THR A 85 7.18 10.44 14.46
CA THR A 85 5.99 9.58 14.40
C THR A 85 5.59 9.21 12.96
N ASP A 86 5.53 10.20 12.07
CA ASP A 86 5.10 9.99 10.68
C ASP A 86 6.14 9.25 9.86
N ILE A 87 7.40 9.71 9.86
CA ILE A 87 8.47 9.03 9.13
C ILE A 87 8.61 7.56 9.56
N ILE A 88 8.48 7.27 10.86
CA ILE A 88 8.46 5.89 11.38
C ILE A 88 7.26 5.12 10.82
N THR A 89 6.08 5.73 10.77
CA THR A 89 4.86 5.11 10.24
C THR A 89 5.02 4.71 8.78
N TYR A 90 5.43 5.64 7.92
CA TYR A 90 5.59 5.39 6.49
C TYR A 90 6.75 4.41 6.21
N THR A 91 7.86 4.51 6.94
CA THR A 91 8.99 3.57 6.79
C THR A 91 8.59 2.15 7.20
N LYS A 92 7.84 1.98 8.31
CA LYS A 92 7.37 0.65 8.75
C LYS A 92 6.40 0.01 7.75
N ARG A 93 5.55 0.79 7.08
CA ARG A 93 4.67 0.28 6.03
C ARG A 93 5.46 -0.29 4.86
N LEU A 94 6.45 0.46 4.37
CA LEU A 94 7.35 0.00 3.30
C LEU A 94 8.14 -1.25 3.72
N ASP A 95 8.68 -1.27 4.94
CA ASP A 95 9.44 -2.41 5.47
C ASP A 95 8.57 -3.68 5.57
N ALA A 96 7.38 -3.57 6.16
CA ALA A 96 6.46 -4.69 6.26
C ALA A 96 6.07 -5.23 4.88
N ALA A 97 5.71 -4.33 3.94
CA ALA A 97 5.33 -4.71 2.59
C ALA A 97 6.50 -5.36 1.82
N ALA A 98 7.70 -4.79 1.91
CA ALA A 98 8.88 -5.32 1.23
C ALA A 98 9.27 -6.71 1.75
N LYS A 99 9.23 -6.92 3.08
CA LYS A 99 9.48 -8.23 3.70
C LYS A 99 8.41 -9.26 3.33
N ALA A 100 7.15 -8.84 3.24
CA ALA A 100 6.03 -9.68 2.82
C ALA A 100 6.03 -9.98 1.31
N ARG A 101 6.90 -9.32 0.52
CA ARG A 101 6.87 -9.34 -0.95
C ARG A 101 5.52 -8.91 -1.50
N ASP A 102 4.97 -7.85 -0.91
CA ASP A 102 3.69 -7.28 -1.30
C ASP A 102 3.68 -7.00 -2.81
N PRO A 103 2.73 -7.57 -3.58
CA PRO A 103 2.69 -7.43 -5.04
C PRO A 103 2.68 -5.96 -5.50
N ARG A 104 2.20 -5.02 -4.66
CA ARG A 104 2.22 -3.59 -4.97
C ARG A 104 3.62 -2.99 -5.08
N LEU A 105 4.64 -3.69 -4.56
CA LEU A 105 6.06 -3.30 -4.68
C LEU A 105 6.80 -4.09 -5.77
N TYR A 106 6.10 -4.89 -6.59
CA TYR A 106 6.71 -5.71 -7.64
C TYR A 106 5.87 -5.71 -8.93
N ALA A 107 6.53 -5.52 -10.09
CA ALA A 107 5.92 -5.92 -11.37
C ALA A 107 6.52 -7.27 -11.78
N GLY A 108 5.74 -8.33 -11.58
CA GLY A 108 6.20 -9.71 -11.69
C GLY A 108 7.34 -10.01 -10.70
N LYS A 109 8.54 -10.29 -11.22
CA LYS A 109 9.73 -10.59 -10.38
C LYS A 109 10.62 -9.37 -10.12
N THR A 110 10.31 -8.22 -10.72
CA THR A 110 11.17 -7.03 -10.59
C THR A 110 10.58 -6.08 -9.56
N PRO A 111 11.35 -5.68 -8.53
CA PRO A 111 10.85 -4.73 -7.55
C PRO A 111 10.66 -3.35 -8.19
N VAL A 112 9.57 -2.68 -7.85
CA VAL A 112 9.25 -1.32 -8.30
C VAL A 112 10.22 -0.32 -7.72
N LEU A 113 10.57 -0.50 -6.45
CA LEU A 113 11.63 0.23 -5.77
C LEU A 113 12.91 -0.60 -5.78
N ARG A 114 14.03 0.00 -6.17
CA ARG A 114 15.36 -0.56 -5.95
C ARG A 114 15.65 -0.67 -4.45
N GLU A 115 15.43 0.43 -3.73
CA GLU A 115 15.56 0.54 -2.29
C GLU A 115 14.69 1.68 -1.76
N PHE A 116 14.41 1.65 -0.45
CA PHE A 116 13.97 2.82 0.29
C PHE A 116 14.87 3.04 1.50
N ILE A 117 14.97 4.28 1.96
CA ILE A 117 15.75 4.67 3.12
C ILE A 117 14.92 5.62 3.99
N GLY A 118 14.88 5.41 5.30
CA GLY A 118 14.17 6.24 6.27
C GLY A 118 14.61 5.89 7.69
N THR A 119 13.68 5.82 8.63
CA THR A 119 13.97 5.34 9.99
C THR A 119 12.82 4.53 10.58
N LEU A 120 13.14 3.47 11.32
CA LEU A 120 12.16 2.61 11.99
C LEU A 120 11.90 3.01 13.46
N ASN A 121 12.78 3.85 14.03
CA ASN A 121 12.77 4.20 15.45
C ASN A 121 13.15 5.67 15.74
N GLY A 122 13.49 6.47 14.73
CA GLY A 122 13.89 7.87 14.90
C GLY A 122 15.32 8.06 15.44
N GLN A 123 16.10 6.99 15.58
CA GLN A 123 17.44 7.04 16.18
C GLN A 123 18.53 6.68 15.18
N VAL A 124 18.27 5.73 14.28
CA VAL A 124 19.21 5.30 13.26
C VAL A 124 18.54 5.26 11.89
N PRO A 125 19.27 5.63 10.82
CA PRO A 125 18.84 5.37 9.45
C PRO A 125 18.60 3.89 9.21
N TYR A 126 17.65 3.59 8.34
CA TYR A 126 17.31 2.24 7.89
C TYR A 126 17.12 2.25 6.38
N ALA A 127 17.84 1.36 5.69
CA ALA A 127 17.64 1.10 4.26
C ALA A 127 17.14 -0.33 4.06
N TYR A 128 16.28 -0.53 3.06
CA TYR A 128 15.94 -1.87 2.57
C TYR A 128 16.13 -1.94 1.06
N ASP A 129 17.00 -2.85 0.64
CA ASP A 129 17.27 -3.18 -0.75
C ASP A 129 16.29 -4.28 -1.19
N LEU A 130 15.30 -3.96 -2.03
CA LEU A 130 14.26 -4.93 -2.45
C LEU A 130 14.80 -5.96 -3.47
N GLN A 131 15.83 -5.60 -4.22
CA GLN A 131 16.46 -6.46 -5.22
C GLN A 131 17.27 -7.58 -4.55
N ARG A 132 18.01 -7.25 -3.49
CA ARG A 132 18.83 -8.17 -2.68
C ARG A 132 18.08 -8.70 -1.46
N ARG A 133 16.92 -8.13 -1.15
CA ARG A 133 16.03 -8.49 -0.01
C ARG A 133 16.74 -8.40 1.32
N ARG A 134 17.44 -7.30 1.55
CA ARG A 134 18.25 -7.09 2.74
C ARG A 134 18.06 -5.69 3.29
N GLY A 135 17.87 -5.60 4.61
CA GLY A 135 17.93 -4.35 5.34
C GLY A 135 19.34 -4.06 5.88
N ASP A 136 19.68 -2.79 5.99
CA ASP A 136 20.89 -2.32 6.66
C ASP A 136 20.68 -0.95 7.34
N HIS A 137 21.66 -0.54 8.16
CA HIS A 137 21.65 0.73 8.91
C HIS A 137 22.87 1.61 8.57
N ALA A 138 23.52 1.35 7.44
CA ALA A 138 24.79 1.99 7.06
C ALA A 138 24.54 3.22 6.16
N ARG A 139 23.56 4.04 6.52
CA ARG A 139 23.23 5.29 5.80
C ARG A 139 23.50 6.48 6.70
N ASP A 140 23.72 7.64 6.09
CA ASP A 140 23.96 8.88 6.84
C ASP A 140 22.68 9.37 7.52
N ASP A 141 22.87 10.18 8.57
CA ASP A 141 21.80 10.65 9.45
C ASP A 141 20.78 11.56 8.77
N SER A 142 21.02 12.01 7.52
CA SER A 142 20.02 12.81 6.83
C SER A 142 18.71 12.06 6.58
N HIS A 143 18.76 10.74 6.54
CA HIS A 143 17.59 9.88 6.38
C HIS A 143 16.75 9.74 7.66
N LEU A 144 17.12 10.43 8.76
CA LEU A 144 16.27 10.52 9.95
C LEU A 144 15.08 11.46 9.76
N TRP A 145 15.10 12.34 8.75
CA TRP A 145 14.05 13.33 8.50
C TRP A 145 13.43 13.29 7.11
N HIS A 146 13.84 12.34 6.25
CA HIS A 146 13.17 12.10 4.98
C HIS A 146 13.17 10.62 4.60
N ILE A 147 12.18 10.21 3.82
CA ILE A 147 12.17 8.90 3.16
C ILE A 147 12.68 9.07 1.74
N HIS A 148 13.81 8.45 1.43
CA HIS A 148 14.34 8.33 0.08
C HIS A 148 13.75 7.10 -0.60
N LEU A 149 13.12 7.26 -1.76
CA LEU A 149 12.61 6.16 -2.58
C LEU A 149 13.39 6.10 -3.89
N SER A 150 14.20 5.06 -4.09
CA SER A 150 14.84 4.78 -5.38
C SER A 150 13.92 3.90 -6.23
N VAL A 151 13.27 4.47 -7.24
CA VAL A 151 12.40 3.75 -8.19
C VAL A 151 13.26 3.08 -9.24
N THR A 152 13.03 1.79 -9.50
CA THR A 152 13.69 1.07 -10.59
C THR A 152 13.37 1.75 -11.92
N ARG A 153 14.41 2.11 -12.69
CA ARG A 153 14.28 3.08 -13.80
C ARG A 153 13.27 2.68 -14.88
N GLN A 154 13.00 1.39 -15.07
CA GLN A 154 11.98 0.94 -16.02
C GLN A 154 10.55 1.38 -15.68
N PHE A 155 10.25 1.72 -14.43
CA PHE A 155 8.89 2.03 -13.97
C PHE A 155 8.63 3.53 -13.77
N VAL A 156 9.61 4.40 -14.00
CA VAL A 156 9.45 5.84 -13.71
C VAL A 156 8.36 6.52 -14.57
N THR A 157 7.93 5.91 -15.67
CA THR A 157 6.83 6.41 -16.52
C THR A 157 5.49 5.71 -16.25
N ASP A 158 5.47 4.69 -15.41
CA ASP A 158 4.33 3.78 -15.24
C ASP A 158 3.55 4.13 -13.98
N TRP A 159 2.47 4.90 -14.15
CA TRP A 159 1.65 5.31 -13.02
C TRP A 159 0.94 4.13 -12.36
N ASP A 160 0.47 3.15 -13.14
CA ASP A 160 -0.31 2.03 -12.59
C ASP A 160 0.56 1.21 -11.64
N VAL A 161 1.85 1.07 -11.97
CA VAL A 161 2.85 0.44 -11.09
C VAL A 161 3.19 1.33 -9.89
N LEU A 162 3.39 2.64 -10.08
CA LEU A 162 3.72 3.56 -8.98
C LEU A 162 2.57 3.80 -8.01
N ALA A 163 1.32 3.64 -8.44
CA ALA A 163 0.14 3.70 -7.57
C ALA A 163 0.18 2.60 -6.50
N GLY A 164 0.79 1.44 -6.78
CA GLY A 164 1.03 0.40 -5.78
C GLY A 164 1.95 0.86 -4.65
N VAL A 165 3.05 1.54 -4.98
CA VAL A 165 3.96 2.13 -3.99
C VAL A 165 3.23 3.16 -3.13
N LEU A 166 2.42 4.03 -3.75
CA LEU A 166 1.60 5.01 -3.02
C LEU A 166 0.61 4.32 -2.09
N SER A 167 -0.09 3.28 -2.55
CA SER A 167 -1.04 2.49 -1.76
C SER A 167 -0.39 1.93 -0.49
N VAL A 168 0.83 1.37 -0.61
CA VAL A 168 1.61 0.91 0.56
C VAL A 168 1.92 2.06 1.51
N LEU A 169 2.42 3.19 0.98
CA LEU A 169 2.77 4.36 1.78
C LEU A 169 1.57 4.88 2.58
N ILE A 170 0.43 5.11 1.94
CA ILE A 170 -0.76 5.66 2.61
C ILE A 170 -1.45 4.65 3.53
N GLY A 171 -1.00 3.37 3.51
CA GLY A 171 -1.53 2.31 4.35
C GLY A 171 -2.90 1.83 3.89
N ASP A 172 -3.17 1.94 2.60
CA ASP A 172 -4.41 1.46 2.03
C ASP A 172 -4.46 -0.07 2.12
N THR A 173 -5.47 -0.56 2.84
CA THR A 173 -5.75 -1.99 3.00
C THR A 173 -6.67 -2.51 1.89
N GLY A 174 -7.15 -1.65 0.99
CA GLY A 174 -8.32 -1.89 0.16
C GLY A 174 -8.25 -1.38 -1.28
N MET A 175 -7.07 -1.28 -1.93
CA MET A 175 -7.07 -1.16 -3.39
C MET A 175 -7.60 -2.47 -4.00
N ALA A 176 -8.78 -2.35 -4.61
CA ALA A 176 -9.31 -3.30 -5.57
C ALA A 176 -8.22 -3.62 -6.61
N LEU A 177 -8.05 -4.90 -6.89
CA LEU A 177 -7.13 -5.41 -7.92
C LEU A 177 -7.24 -4.52 -9.18
N GLY A 178 -6.14 -3.87 -9.56
CA GLY A 178 -6.07 -3.17 -10.83
C GLY A 178 -6.14 -4.17 -11.98
N LEU A 179 -6.38 -3.70 -13.20
CA LEU A 179 -6.41 -4.59 -14.37
C LEU A 179 -5.08 -5.35 -14.54
N ALA A 180 -3.96 -4.75 -14.15
CA ALA A 180 -2.65 -5.40 -14.15
C ALA A 180 -2.55 -6.52 -13.09
N ASP A 181 -3.11 -6.31 -11.89
CA ASP A 181 -3.15 -7.31 -10.83
C ASP A 181 -4.09 -8.47 -11.21
N LEU A 182 -5.24 -8.17 -11.82
CA LEU A 182 -6.14 -9.18 -12.38
C LEU A 182 -5.47 -9.99 -13.50
N LYS A 183 -4.73 -9.33 -14.40
CA LYS A 183 -4.00 -10.00 -15.47
C LYS A 183 -2.93 -10.96 -14.93
N TYR A 184 -2.19 -10.49 -13.92
CA TYR A 184 -1.13 -11.23 -13.24
C TYR A 184 -1.68 -12.41 -12.43
N LEU A 185 -2.76 -12.22 -11.66
CA LEU A 185 -3.41 -13.27 -10.87
C LEU A 185 -4.10 -14.32 -11.73
N ALA A 186 -4.68 -13.92 -12.86
CA ALA A 186 -5.35 -14.83 -13.77
C ALA A 186 -4.36 -15.57 -14.70
N HIS A 187 -3.06 -15.27 -14.66
CA HIS A 187 -2.06 -15.77 -15.63
C HIS A 187 -2.51 -15.55 -17.10
N THR A 188 -3.09 -14.39 -17.38
CA THR A 188 -3.77 -14.11 -18.66
C THR A 188 -2.94 -13.32 -19.66
N ASP A 189 -1.66 -13.08 -19.39
CA ASP A 189 -0.75 -12.45 -20.36
C ASP A 189 -0.72 -13.27 -21.68
N ASP A 190 -0.89 -14.59 -21.61
CA ASP A 190 -1.01 -15.48 -22.78
C ASP A 190 -2.43 -15.50 -23.41
N VAL A 191 -3.45 -15.04 -22.68
CA VAL A 191 -4.88 -15.15 -23.06
C VAL A 191 -5.36 -13.90 -23.78
N PHE A 192 -4.94 -12.70 -23.36
CA PHE A 192 -5.42 -11.44 -23.93
C PHE A 192 -4.52 -10.86 -25.03
N ASP A 193 -3.26 -11.29 -25.13
CA ASP A 193 -2.31 -10.83 -26.16
C ASP A 193 -2.15 -11.85 -27.32
N ALA A 194 -2.87 -12.96 -27.30
CA ALA A 194 -2.84 -13.96 -28.36
C ALA A 194 -3.57 -13.47 -29.63
N PRO A 195 -2.96 -13.57 -30.83
CA PRO A 195 -3.60 -13.20 -32.08
C PRO A 195 -4.92 -13.96 -32.28
N GLY A 196 -6.04 -13.24 -32.31
CA GLY A 196 -7.37 -13.81 -32.57
C GLY A 196 -8.23 -14.08 -31.34
N VAL A 197 -7.85 -13.61 -30.14
CA VAL A 197 -8.78 -13.48 -29.01
C VAL A 197 -9.44 -12.10 -29.11
N GLY A 198 -10.77 -12.10 -29.23
CA GLY A 198 -11.57 -10.89 -29.31
C GLY A 198 -11.44 -10.01 -28.08
N ALA A 199 -11.84 -8.74 -28.19
CA ALA A 199 -11.90 -7.85 -27.04
C ALA A 199 -12.76 -8.46 -25.92
N PHE A 200 -12.48 -8.07 -24.67
CA PHE A 200 -13.20 -8.54 -23.50
C PHE A 200 -14.72 -8.38 -23.70
N GLY A 201 -15.45 -9.50 -23.74
CA GLY A 201 -16.89 -9.52 -24.04
C GLY A 201 -17.27 -10.27 -25.32
N GLU A 202 -16.31 -10.67 -26.16
CA GLU A 202 -16.58 -11.52 -27.31
C GLU A 202 -16.65 -13.01 -26.93
N THR A 203 -17.65 -13.71 -27.47
CA THR A 203 -17.83 -15.15 -27.24
C THR A 203 -16.79 -15.94 -28.03
N LEU A 204 -15.91 -16.67 -27.36
CA LEU A 204 -14.97 -17.57 -28.04
C LEU A 204 -15.72 -18.66 -28.80
N THR A 205 -15.37 -18.84 -30.07
CA THR A 205 -15.93 -19.89 -30.93
C THR A 205 -15.39 -21.27 -30.54
N PRO A 206 -16.16 -22.36 -30.75
CA PRO A 206 -15.69 -23.72 -30.52
C PRO A 206 -14.36 -24.06 -31.23
N ALA A 207 -14.09 -23.44 -32.40
CA ALA A 207 -12.86 -23.63 -33.16
C ALA A 207 -11.63 -22.95 -32.50
N GLN A 208 -11.82 -21.87 -31.74
CA GLN A 208 -10.75 -21.22 -30.97
C GLN A 208 -10.38 -22.04 -29.72
N LEU A 209 -11.38 -22.64 -29.06
CA LEU A 209 -11.16 -23.52 -27.90
C LEU A 209 -10.46 -24.83 -28.28
N ALA A 210 -10.75 -25.39 -29.47
CA ALA A 210 -10.16 -26.64 -29.94
C ALA A 210 -8.64 -26.57 -30.23
N LYS A 211 -8.07 -25.36 -30.41
CA LYS A 211 -6.65 -25.17 -30.71
C LYS A 211 -5.73 -25.23 -29.49
N ASN A 212 -6.29 -25.25 -28.28
CA ASN A 212 -5.51 -25.21 -27.04
C ASN A 212 -5.92 -26.37 -26.10
N PRO A 213 -5.33 -27.57 -26.22
CA PRO A 213 -5.77 -28.78 -25.50
C PRO A 213 -5.58 -28.72 -23.97
N ARG A 214 -4.97 -27.64 -23.45
CA ARG A 214 -4.87 -27.36 -22.01
C ARG A 214 -6.07 -26.59 -21.46
N TRP A 215 -6.96 -26.09 -22.32
CA TRP A 215 -8.09 -25.26 -21.93
C TRP A 215 -9.36 -26.10 -21.88
N SER A 216 -9.62 -26.72 -20.74
CA SER A 216 -10.97 -27.24 -20.46
C SER A 216 -11.81 -26.12 -19.84
N LEU A 217 -13.11 -26.07 -20.17
CA LEU A 217 -14.07 -25.18 -19.49
C LEU A 217 -14.03 -25.39 -17.96
N ALA A 218 -13.74 -26.62 -17.53
CA ALA A 218 -13.58 -26.97 -16.12
C ALA A 218 -12.36 -26.30 -15.45
N SER A 219 -11.22 -26.17 -16.14
CA SER A 219 -10.04 -25.47 -15.62
C SER A 219 -10.24 -23.95 -15.58
N PHE A 220 -10.97 -23.38 -16.54
CA PHE A 220 -11.29 -21.96 -16.60
C PHE A 220 -12.20 -21.50 -15.45
N LEU A 221 -13.10 -22.38 -14.99
CA LEU A 221 -14.02 -22.09 -13.89
C LEU A 221 -13.45 -22.45 -12.50
N ARG A 222 -12.49 -23.39 -12.44
CA ARG A 222 -11.94 -23.88 -11.17
C ARG A 222 -11.01 -22.88 -10.51
N GLN A 223 -10.14 -22.21 -11.28
CA GLN A 223 -9.15 -21.29 -10.75
C GLN A 223 -9.78 -20.05 -10.09
N PRO A 224 -10.73 -19.33 -10.74
CA PRO A 224 -11.40 -18.20 -10.10
C PRO A 224 -12.21 -18.60 -8.85
N ALA A 225 -12.75 -19.83 -8.82
CA ALA A 225 -13.47 -20.35 -7.66
C ALA A 225 -12.55 -20.73 -6.48
N GLU A 226 -11.29 -21.06 -6.74
CA GLU A 226 -10.27 -21.28 -5.70
C GLU A 226 -9.72 -19.96 -5.17
N ASP A 227 -9.50 -18.98 -6.06
CA ASP A 227 -9.05 -17.64 -5.69
C ASP A 227 -10.14 -16.88 -4.88
N LEU A 228 -11.41 -16.99 -5.28
CA LEU A 228 -12.55 -16.48 -4.49
C LEU A 228 -12.68 -17.18 -3.13
N ARG A 229 -12.39 -18.49 -3.05
CA ARG A 229 -12.39 -19.23 -1.78
C ARG A 229 -11.26 -18.78 -0.86
N ARG A 230 -10.07 -18.52 -1.41
CA ARG A 230 -8.93 -18.00 -0.66
C ARG A 230 -9.20 -16.58 -0.14
N PHE A 231 -9.69 -15.69 -1.00
CA PHE A 231 -10.08 -14.33 -0.63
C PHE A 231 -11.16 -14.32 0.46
N ARG A 232 -12.17 -15.20 0.34
CA ARG A 232 -13.19 -15.39 1.36
C ARG A 232 -12.59 -15.91 2.68
N GLY A 233 -11.63 -16.82 2.62
CA GLY A 233 -10.93 -17.35 3.79
C GLY A 233 -10.12 -16.28 4.53
N GLU A 234 -9.39 -15.43 3.80
CA GLU A 234 -8.62 -14.31 4.36
C GLU A 234 -9.56 -13.26 4.99
N THR A 235 -10.69 -12.98 4.35
CA THR A 235 -11.74 -12.09 4.88
C THR A 235 -12.40 -12.68 6.14
N GLN A 236 -12.68 -13.98 6.16
CA GLN A 236 -13.24 -14.67 7.32
C GLN A 236 -12.26 -14.73 8.49
N ALA A 237 -10.96 -14.88 8.23
CA ALA A 237 -9.93 -14.84 9.26
C ALA A 237 -9.82 -13.45 9.90
N ALA A 238 -9.90 -12.37 9.10
CA ALA A 238 -9.96 -11.00 9.60
C ALA A 238 -11.24 -10.75 10.43
N LEU A 239 -12.39 -11.24 9.97
CA LEU A 239 -13.66 -11.14 10.69
C LEU A 239 -13.64 -11.91 12.03
N ALA A 240 -13.00 -13.09 12.05
CA ALA A 240 -12.83 -13.90 13.26
C ALA A 240 -11.88 -13.23 14.26
N ALA A 241 -10.79 -12.62 13.79
CA ALA A 241 -9.87 -11.84 14.64
C ALA A 241 -10.59 -10.64 15.27
N LEU A 242 -11.40 -9.92 14.48
CA LEU A 242 -12.21 -8.81 14.98
C LEU A 242 -13.28 -9.28 15.99
N SER A 243 -13.94 -10.42 15.73
CA SER A 243 -14.89 -11.04 16.66
C SER A 243 -14.24 -11.43 17.99
N GLY A 244 -12.99 -11.92 17.96
CA GLY A 244 -12.19 -12.21 19.15
C GLY A 244 -11.85 -10.95 19.96
N GLN A 245 -11.54 -9.84 19.29
CA GLN A 245 -11.32 -8.54 19.93
C GLN A 245 -12.60 -8.00 20.58
N ILE A 246 -13.76 -8.15 19.92
CA ILE A 246 -15.07 -7.77 20.45
C ILE A 246 -15.42 -8.59 21.70
N ALA A 247 -15.21 -9.90 21.68
CA ALA A 247 -15.42 -10.75 22.87
C ALA A 247 -14.52 -10.33 24.05
N GLY A 248 -13.27 -9.93 23.77
CA GLY A 248 -12.36 -9.38 24.77
C GLY A 248 -12.86 -8.06 25.38
N LEU A 249 -13.46 -7.18 24.57
CA LEU A 249 -14.10 -5.94 25.02
C LEU A 249 -15.33 -6.21 25.88
N THR A 250 -16.17 -7.20 25.55
CA THR A 250 -17.33 -7.59 26.37
C THR A 250 -16.90 -8.01 27.78
N ILE A 251 -15.86 -8.85 27.89
CA ILE A 251 -15.32 -9.31 29.18
C ILE A 251 -14.75 -8.12 29.99
N LEU A 252 -14.15 -7.14 29.33
CA LEU A 252 -13.61 -5.94 29.98
C LEU A 252 -14.75 -5.07 30.55
N VAL A 253 -15.83 -4.87 29.79
CA VAL A 253 -17.02 -4.13 30.22
C VAL A 253 -17.69 -4.81 31.42
N GLU A 254 -17.85 -6.13 31.38
CA GLU A 254 -18.40 -6.91 32.52
C GLU A 254 -17.52 -6.78 33.77
N LYS A 255 -16.19 -6.79 33.61
CA LYS A 255 -15.27 -6.60 34.75
C LYS A 255 -15.35 -5.19 35.32
N LEU A 256 -15.48 -4.17 34.49
CA LEU A 256 -15.66 -2.78 34.93
C LEU A 256 -16.98 -2.58 35.67
N ALA A 257 -18.05 -3.29 35.28
CA ALA A 257 -19.33 -3.27 35.98
C ALA A 257 -19.27 -3.85 37.41
N VAL A 258 -18.33 -4.75 37.69
CA VAL A 258 -18.19 -5.45 38.99
C VAL A 258 -17.15 -4.76 39.89
N SER A 259 -16.29 -3.89 39.36
CA SER A 259 -15.16 -3.31 40.09
C SER A 259 -15.25 -1.78 40.23
N GLY A 260 -16.02 -1.33 41.23
CA GLY A 260 -16.02 0.06 41.72
C GLY A 260 -17.03 1.00 41.05
N PRO A 261 -17.05 2.30 41.42
CA PRO A 261 -17.95 3.28 40.83
C PRO A 261 -17.61 3.47 39.34
N SER A 262 -18.41 2.85 38.48
CA SER A 262 -18.36 3.02 37.04
C SER A 262 -18.60 4.49 36.67
N PRO A 263 -17.81 5.07 35.73
CA PRO A 263 -18.11 6.39 35.17
C PRO A 263 -19.37 6.41 34.31
N LEU A 264 -19.89 5.23 33.95
CA LEU A 264 -21.14 5.06 33.20
C LEU A 264 -22.30 4.78 34.16
N THR A 265 -23.43 5.42 33.90
CA THR A 265 -24.70 5.12 34.57
C THR A 265 -25.16 3.69 34.24
N PRO A 266 -26.03 3.07 35.08
CA PRO A 266 -26.61 1.77 34.78
C PRO A 266 -27.28 1.69 33.40
N ASP A 267 -27.91 2.78 32.95
CA ASP A 267 -28.57 2.85 31.64
C ASP A 267 -27.56 2.89 30.49
N GLN A 268 -26.48 3.67 30.62
CA GLN A 268 -25.39 3.68 29.63
C GLN A 268 -24.70 2.30 29.54
N LEU A 269 -24.55 1.62 30.68
CA LEU A 269 -23.98 0.27 30.72
C LEU A 269 -24.90 -0.76 30.04
N ALA A 270 -26.22 -0.65 30.22
CA ALA A 270 -27.20 -1.49 29.55
C ALA A 270 -27.19 -1.28 28.03
N VAL A 271 -27.17 -0.03 27.56
CA VAL A 271 -27.07 0.32 26.14
C VAL A 271 -25.78 -0.20 25.51
N LEU A 272 -24.65 -0.07 26.20
CA LEU A 272 -23.36 -0.58 25.74
C LEU A 272 -23.38 -2.12 25.64
N THR A 273 -23.93 -2.79 26.65
CA THR A 273 -24.03 -4.27 26.71
C THR A 273 -24.92 -4.81 25.59
N ASP A 274 -26.10 -4.22 25.39
CA ASP A 274 -27.03 -4.62 24.34
C ASP A 274 -26.45 -4.36 22.95
N THR A 275 -25.76 -3.24 22.76
CA THR A 275 -25.14 -2.90 21.46
C THR A 275 -23.98 -3.83 21.12
N VAL A 276 -23.09 -4.11 22.07
CA VAL A 276 -21.97 -5.05 21.87
C VAL A 276 -22.50 -6.46 21.58
N THR A 277 -23.54 -6.89 22.30
CA THR A 277 -24.18 -8.21 22.10
C THR A 277 -24.87 -8.32 20.75
N ALA A 278 -25.56 -7.26 20.31
CA ALA A 278 -26.22 -7.22 19.01
C ALA A 278 -25.21 -7.12 17.85
N ALA A 279 -24.13 -6.34 18.02
CA ALA A 279 -23.07 -6.19 17.02
C ALA A 279 -22.30 -7.50 16.82
N ALA A 280 -22.01 -8.25 17.89
CA ALA A 280 -21.37 -9.56 17.83
C ALA A 280 -22.19 -10.62 17.05
N ARG A 281 -23.48 -10.39 16.83
CA ARG A 281 -24.39 -11.28 16.09
C ARG A 281 -24.72 -10.80 14.67
N ALA A 282 -24.25 -9.60 14.29
CA ALA A 282 -24.59 -8.99 13.01
C ALA A 282 -23.51 -9.26 11.93
N PRO A 283 -23.89 -9.43 10.66
CA PRO A 283 -22.94 -9.56 9.56
C PRO A 283 -22.21 -8.22 9.29
N GLY A 284 -20.91 -8.29 8.96
CA GLY A 284 -19.92 -7.20 8.82
C GLY A 284 -20.41 -5.76 8.79
N ASP A 285 -21.09 -5.34 7.72
CA ASP A 285 -21.49 -3.94 7.53
C ASP A 285 -22.56 -3.46 8.53
N GLU A 286 -23.39 -4.36 9.03
CA GLU A 286 -24.39 -4.07 10.06
C GLU A 286 -23.76 -3.95 11.45
N MET A 287 -22.72 -4.75 11.72
CA MET A 287 -21.93 -4.65 12.95
C MET A 287 -21.22 -3.29 13.03
N LEU A 288 -20.60 -2.82 11.95
CA LEU A 288 -19.93 -1.51 11.90
C LEU A 288 -20.91 -0.34 12.10
N ARG A 289 -22.08 -0.38 11.46
CA ARG A 289 -23.13 0.64 11.66
C ARG A 289 -23.63 0.70 13.10
N ARG A 290 -23.74 -0.45 13.78
CA ARG A 290 -24.18 -0.52 15.19
C ARG A 290 -23.14 0.02 16.16
N PHE A 291 -21.85 -0.24 15.92
CA PHE A 291 -20.79 0.36 16.73
C PHE A 291 -20.73 1.88 16.58
N ALA A 292 -20.89 2.41 15.36
CA ALA A 292 -20.95 3.85 15.13
C ALA A 292 -22.13 4.50 15.88
N ALA A 293 -23.33 3.91 15.77
CA ALA A 293 -24.52 4.42 16.46
C ALA A 293 -24.42 4.39 17.99
N ALA A 294 -23.72 3.40 18.58
CA ALA A 294 -23.46 3.38 20.02
C ALA A 294 -22.48 4.45 20.46
N GLY A 295 -21.46 4.77 19.64
CA GLY A 295 -20.56 5.90 19.90
C GLY A 295 -21.34 7.22 19.95
N ASP A 296 -22.18 7.46 18.95
CA ASP A 296 -23.00 8.68 18.86
C ASP A 296 -23.96 8.84 20.04
N ALA A 297 -24.55 7.74 20.53
CA ALA A 297 -25.45 7.74 21.68
C ALA A 297 -24.73 8.04 23.01
N LEU A 298 -23.46 7.65 23.14
CA LEU A 298 -22.66 7.92 24.34
C LEU A 298 -22.13 9.35 24.38
N ASP A 299 -21.85 9.95 23.22
CA ASP A 299 -21.38 11.33 23.12
C ASP A 299 -22.51 12.36 23.28
N GLY A 300 -23.74 12.01 22.88
CA GLY A 300 -24.92 12.88 22.93
C GLY A 300 -25.44 13.23 24.33
N ASP A 301 -25.01 12.50 25.37
CA ASP A 301 -25.46 12.66 26.75
C ASP A 301 -24.46 13.41 27.66
N THR A 302 -23.41 14.01 27.08
CA THR A 302 -22.47 14.82 27.87
C THR A 302 -23.19 16.10 28.36
N PRO A 303 -23.42 16.29 29.67
CA PRO A 303 -24.07 17.51 30.15
C PRO A 303 -23.12 18.67 29.85
N THR A 304 -23.56 19.63 29.04
CA THR A 304 -22.88 20.91 28.93
C THR A 304 -23.00 21.62 30.28
N THR A 305 -21.94 21.57 31.08
CA THR A 305 -21.76 22.44 32.25
C THR A 305 -21.49 23.87 31.83
#